data_AF-A0A1S1YZ00-F1
#
_entry.id   AF-A0A1S1YZ00-F1
#
_cell.length_a   1.000
_cell.length_b   1.000
_cell.length_c   1.000
_cell.angle_alpha   90.00
_cell.angle_beta   90.00
_cell.angle_gamma   90.00
#
_symmetry.space_group_name_H-M   'P 1'
#
loop_
_entity.id
_entity.type
_entity.pdbx_description
1 polymer ?
#
loop_
_entity_poly.entity_id
_entity_poly.type
_entity_poly.pdbx_seq_one_letter_code
_entity_poly.pdbx_strand_id
1 'polypeptide(L)'
;MTLNTTTIKENLLDLRECIINQLKNNTNGELEILHASIHQLCAFTDSKYGFIGLIENTKDHIHFSNLIECNSFQNSIPMLGNGPLNTSSMANRYLKLVHGKQNAFFNYDDHQFQLGKSWYSFLLIPIINNHKMIGLIGLFDKKGGYNKTLLSEINLCSTALYHVITQHLEKIDIEKAFHVSDSSRFFCDHNIYDIMSTIDKNGTIVLSNIMWNECFGCTKNKILQMILKEDHSTFHHLINTTQKSGLTESAILRMRKENQIIYLRVRVIYLKKKNQIQLIAQNISQNYTQKQRKIRKKSLF
;
A
#
# COMPACT_ATOMS: atom_id res chain seq x y z
N MET A 1 -14.29 33.03 -5.09
CA MET A 1 -13.09 32.25 -4.76
C MET A 1 -13.51 30.82 -4.47
N THR A 2 -13.41 29.92 -5.45
CA THR A 2 -13.67 28.49 -5.26
C THR A 2 -12.44 27.86 -4.64
N LEU A 3 -12.48 27.61 -3.33
CA LEU A 3 -11.47 26.82 -2.64
C LEU A 3 -11.50 25.39 -3.19
N ASN A 4 -10.52 25.03 -4.02
CA ASN A 4 -10.24 23.64 -4.37
C ASN A 4 -9.90 22.91 -3.08
N THR A 5 -10.87 22.21 -2.53
CA THR A 5 -10.69 21.30 -1.40
C THR A 5 -10.31 19.95 -1.96
N THR A 6 -9.04 19.81 -2.38
CA THR A 6 -8.47 18.51 -2.70
C THR A 6 -8.57 17.61 -1.47
N THR A 7 -9.09 16.40 -1.65
CA THR A 7 -9.23 15.44 -0.56
C THR A 7 -7.86 14.89 -0.16
N ILE A 8 -7.70 14.46 1.11
CA ILE A 8 -6.47 13.80 1.58
C ILE A 8 -6.06 12.64 0.65
N LYS A 9 -7.06 11.87 0.19
CA LYS A 9 -6.88 10.79 -0.78
C LYS A 9 -6.23 11.24 -2.09
N GLU A 10 -6.68 12.36 -2.65
CA GLU A 10 -6.11 12.91 -3.90
C GLU A 10 -4.67 13.37 -3.68
N ASN A 11 -4.40 14.07 -2.58
CA ASN A 11 -3.03 14.50 -2.23
C ASN A 11 -2.07 13.30 -2.07
N LEU A 12 -2.53 12.22 -1.44
CA LEU A 12 -1.74 10.99 -1.27
C LEU A 12 -1.52 10.26 -2.60
N LEU A 13 -2.51 10.26 -3.50
CA LEU A 13 -2.35 9.73 -4.86
C LEU A 13 -1.33 10.54 -5.66
N ASP A 14 -1.39 11.86 -5.59
CA ASP A 14 -0.46 12.75 -6.30
C ASP A 14 0.97 12.60 -5.76
N LEU A 15 1.14 12.47 -4.44
CA LEU A 15 2.44 12.17 -3.83
C LEU A 15 2.99 10.82 -4.31
N ARG A 16 2.14 9.78 -4.39
CA ARG A 16 2.55 8.47 -4.92
C ARG A 16 3.08 8.60 -6.34
N GLU A 17 2.36 9.28 -7.23
CA GLU A 17 2.79 9.48 -8.62
C GLU A 17 4.06 10.34 -8.69
N CYS A 18 4.20 11.35 -7.83
CA CYS A 18 5.40 12.15 -7.71
C CYS A 18 6.64 11.29 -7.35
N ILE A 19 6.54 10.44 -6.32
CA ILE A 19 7.61 9.52 -5.92
C ILE A 19 8.00 8.60 -7.09
N ILE A 20 7.01 7.99 -7.76
CA ILE A 20 7.25 7.07 -8.88
C ILE A 20 7.96 7.80 -10.02
N ASN A 21 7.56 9.03 -10.34
CA ASN A 21 8.17 9.82 -11.40
C ASN A 21 9.61 10.24 -11.04
N GLN A 22 9.86 10.62 -9.79
CA GLN A 22 11.21 10.97 -9.32
C GLN A 22 12.15 9.76 -9.38
N LEU A 23 11.66 8.58 -8.99
CA LEU A 23 12.41 7.33 -9.13
C LEU A 23 12.71 7.01 -10.61
N LYS A 24 11.70 6.95 -11.47
CA LYS A 24 11.88 6.57 -12.88
C LYS A 24 12.85 7.47 -13.65
N ASN A 25 12.79 8.76 -13.38
CA ASN A 25 13.60 9.74 -14.09
C ASN A 25 14.95 10.00 -13.39
N ASN A 26 15.20 9.34 -12.26
CA ASN A 26 16.36 9.52 -11.40
C ASN A 26 16.67 11.00 -11.11
N THR A 27 15.63 11.82 -10.90
CA THR A 27 15.78 13.27 -10.83
C THR A 27 16.37 13.75 -9.51
N ASN A 28 16.14 13.00 -8.43
CA ASN A 28 16.62 13.29 -7.06
C ASN A 28 17.20 12.01 -6.46
N GLY A 29 18.12 12.13 -5.50
CA GLY A 29 18.66 10.97 -4.77
C GLY A 29 17.60 10.29 -3.90
N GLU A 30 17.69 8.97 -3.67
CA GLU A 30 16.64 8.22 -2.96
C GLU A 30 16.35 8.78 -1.56
N LEU A 31 17.38 9.22 -0.83
CA LEU A 31 17.23 9.84 0.48
C LEU A 31 16.46 11.18 0.42
N GLU A 32 16.62 11.94 -0.66
CA GLU A 32 15.88 13.20 -0.88
C GLU A 32 14.40 12.91 -1.16
N ILE A 33 14.12 11.86 -1.94
CA ILE A 33 12.75 11.39 -2.21
C ILE A 33 12.09 10.98 -0.90
N LEU A 34 12.77 10.19 -0.05
CA LEU A 34 12.25 9.79 1.26
C LEU A 34 11.99 10.99 2.17
N HIS A 35 12.91 11.96 2.20
CA HIS A 35 12.76 13.18 2.99
C HIS A 35 11.55 14.01 2.53
N ALA A 36 11.45 14.32 1.24
CA ALA A 36 10.31 15.05 0.69
C ALA A 36 8.98 14.33 0.99
N SER A 37 8.97 13.00 0.88
CA SER A 37 7.79 12.18 1.11
C SER A 37 7.31 12.21 2.55
N ILE A 38 8.21 12.11 3.54
CA ILE A 38 7.77 12.14 4.95
C ILE A 38 7.22 13.51 5.35
N HIS A 39 7.78 14.59 4.82
CA HIS A 39 7.25 15.95 5.02
C HIS A 39 5.84 16.10 4.45
N GLN A 40 5.63 15.63 3.21
CA GLN A 40 4.30 15.65 2.59
C GLN A 40 3.30 14.75 3.32
N LEU A 41 3.72 13.55 3.74
CA LEU A 41 2.87 12.66 4.54
C LEU A 41 2.45 13.30 5.85
N CYS A 42 3.36 13.96 6.58
CA CYS A 42 3.02 14.69 7.80
C CYS A 42 2.00 15.80 7.52
N ALA A 43 2.21 16.59 6.47
CA ALA A 43 1.32 17.67 6.09
C ALA A 43 -0.09 17.19 5.71
N PHE A 44 -0.19 16.15 4.86
CA PHE A 44 -1.50 15.65 4.40
C PHE A 44 -2.28 14.89 5.47
N THR A 45 -1.60 14.38 6.50
CA THR A 45 -2.23 13.62 7.58
C THR A 45 -2.44 14.43 8.84
N ASP A 46 -2.09 15.71 8.84
CA ASP A 46 -2.06 16.59 10.02
C ASP A 46 -1.25 15.98 11.19
N SER A 47 -0.15 15.31 10.86
CA SER A 47 0.77 14.72 11.85
C SER A 47 1.83 15.74 12.25
N LYS A 48 2.11 15.87 13.55
CA LYS A 48 3.12 16.84 14.05
C LYS A 48 4.54 16.31 13.91
N TYR A 49 4.70 15.01 13.88
CA TYR A 49 5.99 14.38 13.67
C TYR A 49 5.83 13.13 12.83
N GLY A 50 6.84 12.83 12.02
CA GLY A 50 6.92 11.59 11.29
C GLY A 50 8.36 11.21 11.01
N PHE A 51 8.58 9.94 10.69
CA PHE A 51 9.89 9.46 10.28
C PHE A 51 9.79 8.36 9.23
N ILE A 52 10.88 8.18 8.49
CA ILE A 52 11.19 6.98 7.72
C ILE A 52 12.53 6.47 8.22
N GLY A 53 12.53 5.29 8.84
CA GLY A 53 13.73 4.61 9.28
C GLY A 53 14.06 3.47 8.35
N LEU A 54 15.27 3.43 7.79
CA LEU A 54 15.81 2.27 7.09
C LEU A 54 16.37 1.31 8.12
N ILE A 55 16.01 0.04 8.04
CA ILE A 55 16.34 -0.93 9.09
C ILE A 55 17.47 -1.84 8.60
N GLU A 56 18.50 -1.92 9.43
CA GLU A 56 19.55 -2.92 9.31
C GLU A 56 19.36 -3.97 10.40
N ASN A 57 19.32 -5.23 9.97
CA ASN A 57 19.00 -6.35 10.83
C ASN A 57 20.28 -7.19 10.99
N THR A 58 20.98 -6.98 12.10
CA THR A 58 22.16 -7.79 12.46
C THR A 58 21.72 -8.99 13.30
N LYS A 59 22.62 -9.96 13.52
CA LYS A 59 22.28 -11.18 14.27
C LYS A 59 21.75 -10.90 15.70
N ASP A 60 22.18 -9.79 16.30
CA ASP A 60 21.93 -9.49 17.70
C ASP A 60 21.02 -8.26 17.91
N HIS A 61 20.96 -7.34 16.94
CA HIS A 61 20.27 -6.06 17.08
C HIS A 61 19.55 -5.59 15.82
N ILE A 62 18.41 -4.94 16.04
CA ILE A 62 17.66 -4.19 15.04
C ILE A 62 17.85 -2.71 15.35
N HIS A 63 18.42 -1.99 14.40
CA HIS A 63 18.64 -0.56 14.47
C HIS A 63 18.29 0.10 13.15
N PHE A 64 18.13 1.43 13.18
CA PHE A 64 18.05 2.19 11.94
C PHE A 64 19.45 2.42 11.39
N SER A 65 19.68 2.02 10.14
CA SER A 65 20.91 2.39 9.40
C SER A 65 20.85 3.84 8.95
N ASN A 66 19.67 4.30 8.54
CA ASN A 66 19.37 5.70 8.26
C ASN A 66 18.02 6.05 8.90
N LEU A 67 17.94 7.26 9.46
CA LEU A 67 16.69 7.77 10.03
C LEU A 67 16.42 9.16 9.47
N ILE A 68 15.25 9.32 8.86
CA ILE A 68 14.80 10.55 8.22
C ILE A 68 13.60 11.04 9.01
N GLU A 69 13.70 12.20 9.64
CA GLU A 69 12.68 12.72 10.55
C GLU A 69 12.08 14.02 9.99
N CYS A 70 10.79 14.20 10.22
CA CYS A 70 10.05 15.42 9.98
C CYS A 70 9.38 15.84 11.29
N ASN A 71 9.60 17.08 11.70
CA ASN A 71 8.90 17.70 12.80
C ASN A 71 8.23 18.97 12.29
N SER A 72 6.92 19.13 12.51
CA SER A 72 6.15 20.32 12.12
C SER A 72 6.72 21.61 12.72
N PHE A 73 7.54 21.51 13.78
CA PHE A 73 8.18 22.64 14.44
C PHE A 73 9.57 23.02 13.87
N GLN A 74 10.13 22.27 12.92
CA GLN A 74 11.42 22.57 12.31
C GLN A 74 11.32 22.53 10.78
N ASN A 75 11.09 23.71 10.17
CA ASN A 75 11.20 23.94 8.72
C ASN A 75 12.67 24.08 8.26
N SER A 76 13.64 23.61 9.02
CA SER A 76 15.06 23.85 8.74
C SER A 76 15.74 22.61 8.16
N ILE A 77 16.04 22.71 6.85
CA ILE A 77 17.21 22.17 6.13
C ILE A 77 17.33 20.62 6.09
N PRO A 78 17.59 20.01 4.91
CA PRO A 78 17.82 18.57 4.82
C PRO A 78 19.09 18.19 5.56
N MET A 79 18.98 17.46 6.68
CA MET A 79 20.12 16.70 7.17
C MET A 79 20.22 15.43 6.32
N LEU A 80 20.82 15.58 5.15
CA LEU A 80 21.32 14.47 4.36
C LEU A 80 22.35 13.71 5.22
N GLY A 81 21.94 12.55 5.72
CA GLY A 81 22.82 11.51 6.27
C GLY A 81 23.67 11.93 7.47
N ASN A 82 23.12 11.79 8.69
CA ASN A 82 23.96 11.78 9.88
C ASN A 82 24.18 10.36 10.37
N GLY A 83 25.27 9.74 9.90
CA GLY A 83 26.15 8.83 10.66
C GLY A 83 25.51 7.70 11.48
N PRO A 84 26.33 6.92 12.21
CA PRO A 84 25.81 5.83 13.03
C PRO A 84 24.99 6.40 14.19
N LEU A 85 23.74 5.92 14.33
CA LEU A 85 22.89 5.96 15.53
C LEU A 85 22.77 7.32 16.23
N ASN A 86 21.76 8.11 15.88
CA ASN A 86 21.21 9.09 16.81
C ASN A 86 20.41 8.33 17.89
N THR A 87 21.11 7.74 18.87
CA THR A 87 20.54 6.89 19.95
C THR A 87 19.47 7.60 20.78
N SER A 88 19.43 8.93 20.72
CA SER A 88 18.45 9.79 21.40
C SER A 88 17.14 10.00 20.64
N SER A 89 17.04 9.60 19.36
CA SER A 89 15.80 9.80 18.60
C SER A 89 14.63 9.01 19.21
N MET A 90 13.48 9.69 19.25
CA MET A 90 12.21 9.11 19.68
C MET A 90 11.77 7.93 18.81
N ALA A 91 12.12 7.92 17.52
CA ALA A 91 11.81 6.82 16.61
C ALA A 91 12.37 5.48 17.11
N ASN A 92 13.51 5.49 17.79
CA ASN A 92 14.15 4.27 18.33
C ASN A 92 13.26 3.56 19.36
N ARG A 93 12.41 4.29 20.09
CA ARG A 93 11.47 3.70 21.05
C ARG A 93 10.41 2.84 20.34
N TYR A 94 10.02 3.25 19.14
CA TYR A 94 8.99 2.59 18.34
C TYR A 94 9.52 1.44 17.49
N LEU A 95 10.83 1.39 17.24
CA LEU A 95 11.48 0.27 16.56
C LEU A 95 11.27 -1.06 17.31
N LYS A 96 11.43 -1.05 18.63
CA LYS A 96 11.16 -2.23 19.47
C LYS A 96 9.69 -2.65 19.45
N LEU A 97 8.78 -1.68 19.39
CA LEU A 97 7.32 -1.93 19.37
C LEU A 97 6.84 -2.55 18.05
N VAL A 98 7.58 -2.34 16.97
CA VAL A 98 7.27 -2.92 15.66
C VAL A 98 8.00 -4.23 15.41
N HIS A 99 9.01 -4.59 16.21
CA HIS A 99 9.75 -5.83 16.03
C HIS A 99 8.83 -7.06 15.99
N GLY A 100 9.00 -7.90 14.96
CA GLY A 100 8.18 -9.09 14.72
C GLY A 100 6.77 -8.80 14.19
N LYS A 101 6.36 -7.52 14.08
CA LYS A 101 5.08 -7.16 13.49
C LYS A 101 5.21 -7.06 11.98
N GLN A 102 4.29 -7.73 11.31
CA GLN A 102 4.16 -7.63 9.87
C GLN A 102 3.08 -6.66 9.45
N ASN A 103 2.21 -6.22 10.35
CA ASN A 103 1.06 -5.38 10.03
C ASN A 103 1.22 -3.94 10.53
N ALA A 104 0.71 -2.97 9.76
CA ALA A 104 0.59 -1.60 10.22
C ALA A 104 -0.40 -1.52 11.39
N PHE A 105 -0.13 -0.62 12.33
CA PHE A 105 -0.99 -0.43 13.50
C PHE A 105 -0.92 1.00 14.00
N PHE A 106 -1.99 1.41 14.66
CA PHE A 106 -2.11 2.75 15.22
C PHE A 106 -2.72 2.69 16.61
N ASN A 107 -2.46 3.73 17.40
CA ASN A 107 -3.05 3.91 18.72
C ASN A 107 -3.42 5.38 18.92
N TYR A 108 -4.39 5.61 19.80
CA TYR A 108 -4.80 6.93 20.26
C TYR A 108 -5.08 6.91 21.76
N ASP A 109 -4.43 7.81 22.48
CA ASP A 109 -4.59 8.03 23.92
C ASP A 109 -5.21 9.42 24.13
N ASP A 110 -6.55 9.43 24.27
CA ASP A 110 -7.31 10.66 24.46
C ASP A 110 -6.93 11.39 25.76
N HIS A 111 -6.58 10.64 26.81
CA HIS A 111 -6.15 11.23 28.07
C HIS A 111 -4.83 12.00 27.91
N GLN A 112 -3.84 11.43 27.21
CA GLN A 112 -2.61 12.16 26.90
C GLN A 112 -2.83 13.37 26.00
N PHE A 113 -3.76 13.27 25.04
CA PHE A 113 -4.15 14.40 24.20
C PHE A 113 -4.74 15.54 25.03
N GLN A 114 -5.68 15.24 25.93
CA GLN A 114 -6.32 16.22 26.81
C GLN A 114 -5.32 16.89 27.78
N LEU A 115 -4.30 16.15 28.23
CA LEU A 115 -3.19 16.68 29.03
C LEU A 115 -2.16 17.49 28.23
N GLY A 116 -2.35 17.65 26.92
CA GLY A 116 -1.42 18.36 26.04
C GLY A 116 -0.04 17.70 25.92
N LYS A 117 0.07 16.40 26.25
CA LYS A 117 1.31 15.63 26.11
C LYS A 117 1.55 15.30 24.64
N SER A 118 2.81 15.14 24.25
CA SER A 118 3.19 14.59 22.93
C SER A 118 2.99 13.07 22.89
N TRP A 119 3.03 12.51 21.70
CA TRP A 119 2.93 11.07 21.43
C TRP A 119 1.59 10.44 21.83
N TYR A 120 0.52 11.26 21.83
CA TYR A 120 -0.84 10.83 22.16
C TYR A 120 -1.49 10.03 21.04
N SER A 121 -0.92 10.06 19.83
CA SER A 121 -1.34 9.17 18.75
C SER A 121 -0.13 8.76 17.93
N PHE A 122 -0.19 7.55 17.38
CA PHE A 122 0.81 7.09 16.43
C PHE A 122 0.20 6.16 15.39
N LEU A 123 0.81 6.14 14.22
CA LEU A 123 0.64 5.15 13.18
C LEU A 123 2.03 4.65 12.77
N LEU A 124 2.23 3.34 12.84
CA LEU A 124 3.46 2.66 12.47
C LEU A 124 3.18 1.71 11.31
N ILE A 125 3.93 1.88 10.22
CA ILE A 125 3.80 1.09 8.99
C ILE A 125 5.15 0.40 8.74
N PRO A 126 5.27 -0.89 9.10
CA PRO A 126 6.45 -1.68 8.75
C PRO A 126 6.54 -1.86 7.22
N ILE A 127 7.74 -1.70 6.68
CA ILE A 127 8.06 -2.00 5.27
C ILE A 127 8.84 -3.31 5.24
N ILE A 128 8.26 -4.33 4.61
CA ILE A 128 8.76 -5.70 4.63
C ILE A 128 9.31 -6.09 3.27
N ASN A 129 10.51 -6.67 3.25
CA ASN A 129 11.14 -7.29 2.09
C ASN A 129 11.72 -8.65 2.51
N ASN A 130 11.47 -9.73 1.77
CA ASN A 130 11.91 -11.10 2.10
C ASN A 130 11.44 -11.58 3.50
N HIS A 131 10.23 -11.21 3.96
CA HIS A 131 9.79 -11.42 5.35
C HIS A 131 10.64 -10.73 6.42
N LYS A 132 11.59 -9.87 6.02
CA LYS A 132 12.40 -9.04 6.90
C LYS A 132 11.91 -7.60 6.83
N MET A 133 11.91 -6.91 7.96
CA MET A 133 11.63 -5.49 7.96
C MET A 133 12.87 -4.74 7.45
N ILE A 134 12.69 -3.97 6.38
CA ILE A 134 13.74 -3.14 5.77
C ILE A 134 13.51 -1.65 6.00
N GLY A 135 12.32 -1.28 6.48
CA GLY A 135 12.06 0.08 6.89
C GLY A 135 10.82 0.19 7.78
N LEU A 136 10.65 1.38 8.36
CA LEU A 136 9.52 1.74 9.20
C LEU A 136 9.12 3.17 8.89
N ILE A 137 7.85 3.39 8.54
CA ILE A 137 7.26 4.72 8.51
C ILE A 137 6.53 4.92 9.83
N GLY A 138 6.78 6.06 10.49
CA GLY A 138 6.05 6.48 11.67
C GLY A 138 5.39 7.84 11.44
N LEU A 139 4.15 7.99 11.88
CA LEU A 139 3.41 9.26 11.91
C LEU A 139 2.81 9.43 13.30
N PHE A 140 2.89 10.64 13.85
CA PHE A 140 2.53 10.90 15.25
C PHE A 140 1.72 12.17 15.44
N ASP A 141 0.98 12.18 16.55
CA ASP A 141 0.27 13.34 17.08
C ASP A 141 -0.75 13.96 16.14
N LYS A 142 -1.40 13.13 15.33
CA LYS A 142 -2.61 13.50 14.61
C LYS A 142 -3.79 13.67 15.57
N LYS A 143 -4.44 14.82 15.53
CA LYS A 143 -5.66 15.08 16.31
C LYS A 143 -6.77 14.08 15.94
N GLY A 144 -7.41 13.50 16.95
CA GLY A 144 -8.42 12.44 16.79
C GLY A 144 -7.87 11.09 16.36
N GLY A 145 -6.54 10.94 16.32
CA GLY A 145 -5.87 9.70 15.95
C GLY A 145 -5.97 9.32 14.48
N TYR A 146 -5.44 8.14 14.18
CA TYR A 146 -5.46 7.50 12.86
C TYR A 146 -6.60 6.47 12.81
N ASN A 147 -7.09 6.19 11.60
CA ASN A 147 -8.15 5.21 11.39
C ASN A 147 -7.85 4.33 10.17
N LYS A 148 -8.64 3.27 9.98
CA LYS A 148 -8.44 2.30 8.90
C LYS A 148 -8.59 2.91 7.50
N THR A 149 -9.46 3.89 7.32
CA THR A 149 -9.65 4.57 6.03
C THR A 149 -8.38 5.33 5.64
N LEU A 150 -7.88 6.16 6.55
CA LEU A 150 -6.64 6.91 6.35
C LEU A 150 -5.44 5.97 6.16
N LEU A 151 -5.38 4.87 6.91
CA LEU A 151 -4.36 3.85 6.72
C LEU A 151 -4.40 3.26 5.30
N SER A 152 -5.58 2.95 4.77
CA SER A 152 -5.74 2.46 3.40
C SER A 152 -5.25 3.47 2.36
N GLU A 153 -5.42 4.77 2.62
CA GLU A 153 -4.98 5.84 1.72
C GLU A 153 -3.46 6.02 1.79
N ILE A 154 -2.87 6.00 2.99
CA ILE A 154 -1.41 6.08 3.18
C ILE A 154 -0.69 4.86 2.60
N ASN A 155 -1.35 3.68 2.58
CA ASN A 155 -0.77 2.45 2.04
C ASN A 155 -0.35 2.58 0.56
N LEU A 156 -1.01 3.48 -0.19
CA LEU A 156 -0.65 3.80 -1.57
C LEU A 156 0.74 4.44 -1.63
N CYS A 157 1.04 5.36 -0.72
CA CYS A 157 2.34 6.03 -0.63
C CYS A 157 3.43 5.10 -0.06
N SER A 158 3.11 4.30 0.96
CA SER A 158 4.08 3.37 1.55
C SER A 158 4.61 2.35 0.54
N THR A 159 3.79 1.98 -0.45
CA THR A 159 4.20 1.13 -1.57
C THR A 159 5.24 1.82 -2.46
N ALA A 160 5.03 3.09 -2.81
CA ALA A 160 6.03 3.83 -3.58
C ALA A 160 7.34 3.99 -2.79
N LEU A 161 7.23 4.28 -1.49
CA LEU A 161 8.37 4.37 -0.57
C LEU A 161 9.14 3.05 -0.44
N TYR A 162 8.47 1.90 -0.47
CA TYR A 162 9.14 0.60 -0.53
C TYR A 162 10.13 0.52 -1.70
N HIS A 163 9.74 0.97 -2.90
CA HIS A 163 10.64 0.93 -4.05
C HIS A 163 11.84 1.87 -3.88
N VAL A 164 11.63 3.07 -3.32
CA VAL A 164 12.73 3.98 -2.99
C VAL A 164 13.73 3.31 -2.04
N ILE A 165 13.21 2.67 -0.98
CA ILE A 165 14.04 2.02 0.04
C ILE A 165 14.79 0.82 -0.53
N THR A 166 14.11 -0.04 -1.29
CA THR A 166 14.72 -1.23 -1.90
C THR A 166 15.81 -0.82 -2.88
N GLN A 167 15.58 0.20 -3.71
CA GLN A 167 16.62 0.73 -4.60
C GLN A 167 17.82 1.26 -3.82
N HIS A 168 17.59 2.02 -2.74
CA HIS A 168 18.67 2.54 -1.90
C HIS A 168 19.49 1.42 -1.25
N LEU A 169 18.84 0.40 -0.70
CA LEU A 169 19.50 -0.69 0.02
C LEU A 169 20.18 -1.72 -0.90
N GLU A 170 19.52 -2.09 -2.00
CA GLU A 170 19.97 -3.17 -2.88
C GLU A 170 20.74 -2.64 -4.11
N LYS A 171 20.83 -1.31 -4.29
CA LYS A 171 21.41 -0.63 -5.47
C LYS A 171 20.88 -1.20 -6.79
N ILE A 172 19.61 -1.60 -6.79
CA ILE A 172 18.98 -2.25 -7.94
C ILE A 172 18.61 -1.21 -8.97
N ASP A 173 18.94 -1.51 -10.23
CA ASP A 173 18.51 -0.78 -11.40
C ASP A 173 16.97 -0.71 -11.48
N ILE A 174 16.40 0.49 -11.53
CA ILE A 174 14.96 0.77 -11.36
C ILE A 174 14.09 -0.02 -12.33
N GLU A 175 14.53 -0.12 -13.59
CA GLU A 175 13.81 -0.90 -14.61
C GLU A 175 13.71 -2.38 -14.22
N LYS A 176 14.70 -2.90 -13.49
CA LYS A 176 14.66 -4.25 -12.91
C LYS A 176 13.95 -4.29 -11.57
N ALA A 177 14.04 -3.29 -10.69
CA ALA A 177 13.38 -3.32 -9.37
C ALA A 177 11.85 -3.44 -9.45
N PHE A 178 11.22 -2.75 -10.42
CA PHE A 178 9.79 -2.88 -10.71
C PHE A 178 9.43 -4.18 -11.45
N HIS A 179 10.42 -4.92 -11.97
CA HIS A 179 10.24 -6.19 -12.69
C HIS A 179 10.72 -7.44 -11.93
N VAL A 180 11.53 -7.31 -10.86
CA VAL A 180 12.32 -8.40 -10.25
C VAL A 180 11.96 -8.65 -8.77
N SER A 181 11.11 -7.84 -8.11
CA SER A 181 10.79 -8.11 -6.70
C SER A 181 9.79 -9.25 -6.51
N ASP A 182 10.24 -10.28 -5.79
CA ASP A 182 9.50 -11.48 -5.46
C ASP A 182 8.17 -11.17 -4.74
N SER A 183 7.09 -11.59 -5.38
CA SER A 183 5.66 -11.25 -5.19
C SER A 183 4.99 -11.53 -3.83
N SER A 184 5.73 -11.77 -2.75
CA SER A 184 5.20 -12.17 -1.43
C SER A 184 5.16 -11.05 -0.36
N ARG A 185 5.56 -9.82 -0.69
CA ARG A 185 5.90 -8.79 0.32
C ARG A 185 4.97 -7.60 0.42
N PHE A 186 3.93 -7.57 -0.41
CA PHE A 186 3.02 -6.44 -0.46
C PHE A 186 1.90 -6.60 0.56
N PHE A 187 1.62 -5.54 1.29
CA PHE A 187 0.34 -5.34 1.95
C PHE A 187 -0.76 -5.14 0.90
N CYS A 188 -1.12 -6.22 0.22
CA CYS A 188 -2.53 -6.46 0.00
C CYS A 188 -3.08 -6.81 1.38
N ASP A 189 -3.72 -5.85 2.05
CA ASP A 189 -4.73 -6.29 3.01
C ASP A 189 -5.70 -7.13 2.17
N HIS A 190 -5.69 -8.44 2.39
CA HIS A 190 -6.52 -9.40 1.65
C HIS A 190 -8.02 -9.09 1.85
N ASN A 191 -8.33 -8.13 2.73
CA ASN A 191 -9.66 -7.64 3.04
C ASN A 191 -10.09 -6.36 2.31
N ILE A 192 -9.23 -5.67 1.55
CA ILE A 192 -9.57 -4.39 0.92
C ILE A 192 -9.97 -4.59 -0.55
N TYR A 193 -11.06 -3.92 -0.95
CA TYR A 193 -11.45 -3.79 -2.35
C TYR A 193 -10.55 -2.75 -3.01
N ASP A 194 -9.74 -3.18 -3.96
CA ASP A 194 -8.90 -2.26 -4.73
C ASP A 194 -9.22 -2.36 -6.23
N ILE A 195 -9.05 -1.24 -6.94
CA ILE A 195 -9.21 -1.19 -8.39
C ILE A 195 -8.22 -2.19 -8.97
N MET A 196 -8.71 -3.17 -9.72
CA MET A 196 -7.87 -4.17 -10.38
C MET A 196 -7.44 -3.66 -11.75
N SER A 197 -8.41 -3.19 -12.55
CA SER A 197 -8.16 -2.69 -13.90
C SER A 197 -9.31 -1.82 -14.38
N THR A 198 -9.02 -0.90 -15.29
CA THR A 198 -10.01 -0.16 -16.08
C THR A 198 -9.88 -0.60 -17.54
N ILE A 199 -11.00 -0.98 -18.13
CA ILE A 199 -11.12 -1.51 -19.49
C ILE A 199 -11.91 -0.49 -20.31
N ASP A 200 -11.43 -0.16 -21.50
CA ASP A 200 -12.17 0.68 -22.44
C ASP A 200 -13.28 -0.09 -23.18
N LYS A 201 -14.03 0.62 -24.02
CA LYS A 201 -15.09 0.05 -24.86
C LYS A 201 -14.63 -1.06 -25.81
N ASN A 202 -13.33 -1.14 -26.10
CA ASN A 202 -12.73 -2.12 -27.00
C ASN A 202 -12.19 -3.35 -26.25
N GLY A 203 -12.37 -3.42 -24.93
CA GLY A 203 -11.82 -4.50 -24.11
C GLY A 203 -10.33 -4.31 -23.77
N THR A 204 -9.76 -3.13 -24.00
CA THR A 204 -8.34 -2.86 -23.74
C THR A 204 -8.15 -2.30 -22.34
N ILE A 205 -7.16 -2.82 -21.60
CA ILE A 205 -6.82 -2.32 -20.27
C ILE A 205 -6.08 -0.97 -20.39
N VAL A 206 -6.80 0.11 -20.11
CA VAL A 206 -6.29 1.49 -20.10
C VAL A 206 -5.59 1.84 -18.79
N LEU A 207 -6.04 1.29 -17.67
CA LEU A 207 -5.35 1.41 -16.37
C LEU A 207 -5.32 0.04 -15.72
N SER A 208 -4.17 -0.36 -15.18
CA SER A 208 -4.08 -1.55 -14.34
C SER A 208 -3.44 -1.16 -13.03
N ASN A 209 -3.98 -1.68 -11.93
CA ASN A 209 -3.32 -1.53 -10.66
C ASN A 209 -2.13 -2.48 -10.62
N ILE A 210 -0.95 -1.88 -10.49
CA ILE A 210 0.31 -2.59 -10.51
C ILE A 210 0.39 -3.62 -9.37
N MET A 211 -0.28 -3.38 -8.24
CA MET A 211 -0.37 -4.33 -7.11
C MET A 211 -1.07 -5.64 -7.50
N TRP A 212 -2.07 -5.59 -8.39
CA TRP A 212 -2.74 -6.80 -8.87
C TRP A 212 -1.88 -7.56 -9.89
N ASN A 213 -1.16 -6.85 -10.76
CA ASN A 213 -0.18 -7.44 -11.67
C ASN A 213 0.92 -8.18 -10.90
N GLU A 214 1.40 -7.55 -9.83
CA GLU A 214 2.43 -8.09 -8.95
C GLU A 214 1.91 -9.25 -8.10
N CYS A 215 0.71 -9.16 -7.50
CA CYS A 215 0.08 -10.25 -6.74
C CYS A 215 -0.06 -11.54 -7.58
N PHE A 216 -0.38 -11.40 -8.86
CA PHE A 216 -0.52 -12.54 -9.77
C PHE A 216 0.77 -12.90 -10.52
N GLY A 217 1.85 -12.13 -10.36
CA GLY A 217 3.12 -12.36 -11.06
C GLY A 217 2.97 -12.31 -12.58
N CYS A 218 2.05 -11.49 -13.08
CA CYS A 218 1.74 -11.45 -14.51
C CYS A 218 1.37 -10.05 -14.99
N THR A 219 1.59 -9.76 -16.27
CA THR A 219 1.19 -8.49 -16.87
C THR A 219 -0.33 -8.30 -16.85
N LYS A 220 -0.78 -7.04 -16.94
CA LYS A 220 -2.21 -6.67 -16.93
C LYS A 220 -3.09 -7.52 -17.84
N ASN A 221 -2.62 -7.82 -19.06
CA ASN A 221 -3.39 -8.61 -20.03
C ASN A 221 -3.50 -10.09 -19.61
N LYS A 222 -2.53 -10.62 -18.86
CA LYS A 222 -2.56 -12.00 -18.36
C LYS A 222 -3.58 -12.18 -17.22
N ILE A 223 -3.81 -11.18 -16.37
CA ILE A 223 -4.82 -11.26 -15.29
C ILE A 223 -6.21 -11.54 -15.87
N LEU A 224 -6.63 -10.71 -16.84
CA LEU A 224 -7.93 -10.90 -17.47
C LEU A 224 -7.99 -12.24 -18.20
N GLN A 225 -6.92 -12.66 -18.87
CA GLN A 225 -6.87 -13.98 -19.49
C GLN A 225 -7.02 -15.13 -18.48
N MET A 226 -6.47 -15.01 -17.28
CA MET A 226 -6.61 -16.02 -16.22
C MET A 226 -8.05 -16.10 -15.69
N ILE A 227 -8.75 -14.97 -15.60
CA ILE A 227 -10.18 -14.93 -15.25
C ILE A 227 -11.00 -15.51 -16.40
N LEU A 228 -10.75 -15.08 -17.63
CA LEU A 228 -11.47 -15.54 -18.82
C LEU A 228 -11.24 -17.03 -19.07
N LYS A 229 -10.09 -17.60 -18.72
CA LYS A 229 -9.86 -19.05 -18.84
C LYS A 229 -10.74 -19.89 -17.92
N GLU A 230 -11.03 -19.43 -16.71
CA GLU A 230 -11.82 -20.20 -15.73
C GLU A 230 -13.30 -19.82 -15.71
N ASP A 231 -13.61 -18.52 -15.84
CA ASP A 231 -14.95 -17.96 -15.67
C ASP A 231 -15.32 -16.94 -16.77
N HIS A 232 -15.03 -17.28 -18.03
CA HIS A 232 -15.38 -16.46 -19.21
C HIS A 232 -16.84 -15.98 -19.20
N SER A 233 -17.78 -16.91 -19.10
CA SER A 233 -19.21 -16.64 -19.23
C SER A 233 -19.71 -15.73 -18.10
N THR A 234 -19.30 -16.02 -16.86
CA THR A 234 -19.64 -15.22 -15.68
C THR A 234 -19.08 -13.81 -15.79
N PHE A 235 -17.82 -13.66 -16.23
CA PHE A 235 -17.19 -12.35 -16.40
C PHE A 235 -17.86 -11.52 -17.49
N HIS A 236 -18.14 -12.11 -18.66
CA HIS A 236 -18.84 -11.41 -19.74
C HIS A 236 -20.27 -11.04 -19.37
N HIS A 237 -20.99 -11.93 -18.69
CA HIS A 237 -22.33 -11.63 -18.20
C HIS A 237 -22.31 -10.45 -17.21
N LEU A 238 -21.35 -10.43 -16.30
CA LEU A 238 -21.17 -9.35 -15.32
C LEU A 238 -20.91 -7.99 -16.01
N ILE A 239 -20.00 -7.96 -16.99
CA ILE A 239 -19.72 -6.77 -17.80
C ILE A 239 -20.95 -6.28 -18.56
N ASN A 240 -21.59 -7.18 -19.31
CA ASN A 240 -22.74 -6.84 -20.15
C ASN A 240 -23.91 -6.33 -19.32
N THR A 241 -24.15 -6.95 -18.17
CA THR A 241 -25.22 -6.53 -17.25
C THR A 241 -24.93 -5.15 -16.68
N THR A 242 -23.71 -4.90 -16.22
CA THR A 242 -23.28 -3.57 -15.73
C THR A 242 -23.43 -2.49 -16.80
N GLN A 243 -23.04 -2.78 -18.05
CA GLN A 243 -23.15 -1.81 -19.15
C GLN A 243 -24.61 -1.50 -19.50
N LYS A 244 -25.47 -2.53 -19.53
CA LYS A 244 -26.91 -2.38 -19.83
C LYS A 244 -27.68 -1.69 -18.71
N SER A 245 -27.47 -2.11 -17.45
CA SER A 245 -28.16 -1.55 -16.29
C SER A 245 -27.61 -0.18 -15.91
N GLY A 246 -26.32 0.05 -16.14
CA GLY A 246 -25.60 1.22 -15.63
C GLY A 246 -25.40 1.21 -14.12
N LEU A 247 -25.72 0.10 -13.44
CA LEU A 247 -25.54 -0.10 -12.00
C LEU A 247 -24.24 -0.89 -11.75
N THR A 248 -23.73 -0.82 -10.51
CA THR A 248 -22.60 -1.65 -10.09
C THR A 248 -23.05 -3.08 -9.88
N GLU A 249 -22.48 -4.01 -10.63
CA GLU A 249 -22.72 -5.44 -10.45
C GLU A 249 -21.55 -6.10 -9.71
N SER A 250 -21.81 -7.23 -9.07
CA SER A 250 -20.78 -7.99 -8.35
C SER A 250 -20.93 -9.48 -8.56
N ALA A 251 -19.81 -10.18 -8.72
CA ALA A 251 -19.78 -11.64 -8.75
C ALA A 251 -18.51 -12.17 -8.08
N ILE A 252 -18.51 -13.48 -7.82
CA ILE A 252 -17.30 -14.20 -7.45
C ILE A 252 -16.78 -14.86 -8.71
N LEU A 253 -15.55 -14.53 -9.06
CA LEU A 253 -14.84 -15.09 -10.21
C LEU A 253 -13.70 -15.96 -9.74
N ARG A 254 -13.48 -17.05 -10.46
CA ARG A 254 -12.34 -17.93 -10.30
C ARG A 254 -11.28 -17.50 -11.30
N MET A 255 -10.04 -17.60 -10.86
CA MET A 255 -8.90 -17.54 -11.76
C MET A 255 -7.93 -18.65 -11.38
N ARG A 256 -7.19 -19.17 -12.35
CA ARG A 256 -6.16 -20.16 -12.11
C ARG A 256 -4.79 -19.51 -12.18
N LYS A 257 -4.06 -19.55 -11.06
CA LYS A 257 -2.63 -19.21 -10.97
C LYS A 257 -1.87 -20.51 -10.76
N GLU A 258 -1.06 -20.89 -11.74
CA GLU A 258 -0.35 -22.18 -11.75
C GLU A 258 -1.35 -23.34 -11.52
N ASN A 259 -1.18 -24.12 -10.45
CA ASN A 259 -2.05 -25.24 -10.09
C ASN A 259 -3.09 -24.89 -9.00
N GLN A 260 -3.29 -23.61 -8.70
CA GLN A 260 -4.22 -23.16 -7.65
C GLN A 260 -5.36 -22.31 -8.22
N ILE A 261 -6.58 -22.57 -7.72
CA ILE A 261 -7.75 -21.73 -7.98
C ILE A 261 -7.82 -20.63 -6.92
N ILE A 262 -7.82 -19.39 -7.38
CA ILE A 262 -8.01 -18.19 -6.57
C ILE A 262 -9.44 -17.71 -6.78
N TYR A 263 -10.11 -17.33 -5.70
CA TYR A 263 -11.46 -16.78 -5.70
C TYR A 263 -11.39 -15.28 -5.47
N LEU A 264 -11.92 -14.52 -6.44
CA LEU A 264 -11.98 -13.07 -6.43
C LEU A 264 -13.42 -12.62 -6.30
N ARG A 265 -13.72 -11.78 -5.31
CA ARG A 265 -14.96 -11.00 -5.34
C ARG A 265 -14.71 -9.79 -6.22
N VAL A 266 -15.36 -9.74 -7.37
CA VAL A 266 -15.20 -8.67 -8.35
C VAL A 266 -16.46 -7.82 -8.40
N ARG A 267 -16.28 -6.50 -8.33
CA ARG A 267 -17.28 -5.49 -8.61
C ARG A 267 -16.96 -4.80 -9.92
N VAL A 268 -17.98 -4.54 -10.71
CA VAL A 268 -17.86 -3.93 -12.03
C VAL A 268 -18.64 -2.62 -12.02
N ILE A 269 -17.98 -1.54 -12.42
CA ILE A 269 -18.56 -0.20 -12.44
C ILE A 269 -18.46 0.35 -13.86
N TYR A 270 -19.58 0.77 -14.44
CA TYR A 270 -19.58 1.43 -15.74
C TYR A 270 -19.44 2.95 -15.60
N LEU A 271 -18.29 3.47 -16.01
CA LEU A 271 -17.96 4.89 -16.03
C LEU A 271 -18.54 5.54 -17.29
N LYS A 272 -19.87 5.77 -17.32
CA LYS A 272 -20.64 6.28 -18.47
C LYS A 272 -19.95 7.45 -19.20
N LYS A 273 -19.47 8.46 -18.48
CA LYS A 273 -18.82 9.66 -19.06
C LYS A 273 -17.55 9.34 -19.86
N LYS A 274 -16.82 8.28 -19.50
CA LYS A 274 -15.57 7.87 -20.14
C LYS A 274 -15.74 6.66 -21.07
N ASN A 275 -16.95 6.09 -21.12
CA ASN A 275 -17.25 4.82 -21.78
C ASN A 275 -16.25 3.71 -21.40
N GLN A 276 -15.98 3.58 -20.09
CA GLN A 276 -15.01 2.67 -19.51
C GLN A 276 -15.66 1.78 -18.45
N ILE A 277 -15.10 0.61 -18.23
CA ILE A 277 -15.46 -0.30 -17.16
C ILE A 277 -14.32 -0.33 -16.15
N GLN A 278 -14.64 -0.12 -14.89
CA GLN A 278 -13.70 -0.30 -13.79
C GLN A 278 -14.01 -1.60 -13.06
N LEU A 279 -13.00 -2.45 -12.95
CA LEU A 279 -13.02 -3.68 -12.17
C LEU A 279 -12.38 -3.40 -10.82
N ILE A 280 -13.09 -3.71 -9.75
CA ILE A 280 -12.58 -3.66 -8.37
C ILE A 280 -12.62 -5.08 -7.85
N ALA A 281 -11.50 -5.59 -7.37
CA ALA A 281 -11.43 -6.98 -6.92
C ALA A 281 -11.02 -7.04 -5.44
N GLN A 282 -11.32 -8.17 -4.82
CA GLN A 282 -10.87 -8.56 -3.49
C GLN A 282 -10.57 -10.06 -3.52
N ASN A 283 -9.39 -10.47 -3.05
CA ASN A 283 -9.06 -11.89 -2.94
C ASN A 283 -9.75 -12.50 -1.71
N ILE A 284 -10.69 -13.41 -1.94
CA ILE A 284 -11.49 -14.07 -0.89
C ILE A 284 -11.16 -15.55 -0.74
N SER A 285 -10.05 -16.01 -1.31
CA SER A 285 -9.69 -17.44 -1.37
C SER A 285 -9.61 -18.08 0.02
N GLN A 286 -9.09 -17.36 1.02
CA GLN A 286 -9.00 -17.85 2.39
C GLN A 286 -10.37 -18.23 2.99
N ASN A 287 -11.43 -17.49 2.66
CA ASN A 287 -12.79 -17.76 3.15
C ASN A 287 -13.33 -19.08 2.60
N TYR A 288 -12.94 -19.45 1.37
CA TYR A 288 -13.35 -20.69 0.74
C TYR A 288 -12.53 -21.89 1.26
N THR A 289 -11.23 -21.71 1.47
CA THR A 289 -10.36 -22.77 2.04
C THR A 289 -10.75 -23.12 3.47
N GLN A 290 -11.14 -22.15 4.30
CA GLN A 290 -11.62 -22.40 5.66
C GLN A 290 -12.99 -23.09 5.69
N LYS A 291 -13.90 -22.75 4.77
CA LYS A 291 -15.22 -23.38 4.66
C LYS A 291 -15.11 -24.85 4.26
N GLN A 292 -14.21 -25.20 3.32
CA GLN A 292 -13.92 -26.59 2.97
C GLN A 292 -13.29 -27.40 4.11
N ARG A 293 -12.40 -26.80 4.92
CA ARG A 293 -11.84 -27.45 6.12
C ARG A 293 -12.90 -27.73 7.19
N LYS A 294 -13.85 -26.81 7.40
CA LYS A 294 -14.99 -27.02 8.32
C LYS A 294 -15.96 -28.09 7.81
N ILE A 295 -16.21 -28.17 6.50
CA ILE A 295 -17.06 -29.21 5.90
C ILE A 295 -16.39 -30.59 6.02
N ARG A 296 -15.09 -30.72 5.73
CA ARG A 296 -14.34 -31.98 5.91
C ARG A 296 -14.29 -32.44 7.37
N LYS A 297 -14.22 -31.52 8.33
CA LYS A 297 -14.32 -31.88 9.75
C LYS A 297 -15.72 -32.36 10.14
N LYS A 298 -16.79 -31.86 9.50
CA LYS A 298 -18.16 -32.34 9.74
C LYS A 298 -18.50 -33.64 9.02
N SER A 299 -17.76 -34.04 7.99
CA SER A 299 -17.96 -35.33 7.30
C SER A 299 -17.11 -36.47 7.88
N LEU A 300 -16.35 -36.20 8.94
CA LEU A 300 -15.51 -37.16 9.67
C LEU A 300 -16.02 -37.42 11.10
N PHE A 301 -17.22 -36.94 11.42
CA PHE A 301 -17.97 -37.25 12.64
C PHE A 301 -19.40 -37.63 12.25
#